data_AF-A0A177N6C7-F1
#
_entry.id   AF-A0A177N6C7-F1
#
_cell.length_a   1.000
_cell.length_b   1.000
_cell.length_c   1.000
_cell.angle_alpha   90.00
_cell.angle_beta   90.00
_cell.angle_gamma   90.00
#
_symmetry.space_group_name_H-M   'P 1'
#
loop_
_entity.id
_entity.type
_entity.pdbx_description
1 polymer ?
#
loop_
_entity_poly.entity_id
_entity_poly.type
_entity_poly.pdbx_seq_one_letter_code
_entity_poly.pdbx_strand_id
1 'polypeptide(L)'
;MKRLLPIIVLMAPVLAAANDTDSRSGQPAANPKLQQMLEKIQAMQNCMKNVDKSALKALEQQAKQLGAEVKQLCAAGQRDAAQQRAIRFGQEIAGNKACN
;
A
#
# COMPACT_ATOMS: atom_id res chain seq x y z
N MET A 1 15.13 20.31 -63.14
CA MET A 1 15.27 20.27 -61.67
C MET A 1 15.08 18.83 -61.21
N LYS A 2 16.16 18.04 -61.19
CA LYS A 2 16.15 16.58 -60.94
C LYS A 2 17.46 16.17 -60.26
N ARG A 3 17.78 16.81 -59.12
CA ARG A 3 19.02 16.61 -58.36
C ARG A 3 18.87 16.75 -56.84
N LEU A 4 17.71 16.38 -56.28
CA LEU A 4 17.52 16.32 -54.82
C LEU A 4 17.03 14.92 -54.41
N LEU A 5 17.72 13.88 -54.87
CA LEU A 5 17.45 12.48 -54.51
C LEU A 5 18.62 11.66 -53.94
N PRO A 6 19.76 12.20 -53.43
CA PRO A 6 20.74 11.33 -52.78
C PRO A 6 20.85 11.44 -51.25
N ILE A 7 20.12 12.33 -50.56
CA ILE A 7 20.37 12.55 -49.10
C ILE A 7 19.63 11.55 -48.19
N ILE A 8 18.59 10.86 -48.66
CA ILE A 8 17.80 9.92 -47.81
C ILE A 8 18.41 8.50 -47.74
N VAL A 9 19.45 8.19 -48.53
CA VAL A 9 20.03 6.83 -48.60
C VAL A 9 21.23 6.63 -47.66
N LEU A 10 21.77 7.67 -47.01
CA LEU A 10 22.98 7.57 -46.20
C LEU A 10 22.73 7.42 -44.67
N MET A 11 21.55 6.97 -44.26
CA MET A 11 21.15 6.80 -42.85
C MET A 11 20.43 5.46 -42.61
N ALA A 12 21.05 4.36 -43.03
CA ALA A 12 20.81 3.02 -42.47
C ALA A 12 22.11 2.25 -42.59
N PRO A 13 22.85 2.00 -41.48
CA PRO A 13 22.49 0.87 -40.62
C PRO A 13 22.94 1.03 -39.16
N VAL A 14 22.02 1.32 -38.24
CA VAL A 14 22.20 1.01 -36.79
C VAL A 14 20.88 0.47 -36.25
N LEU A 15 20.46 -0.68 -36.77
CA LEU A 15 19.30 -1.44 -36.27
C LEU A 15 19.60 -2.95 -36.20
N ALA A 16 20.88 -3.33 -36.23
CA ALA A 16 21.32 -4.72 -36.19
C ALA A 16 22.36 -4.94 -35.09
N ALA A 17 21.97 -4.71 -33.83
CA ALA A 17 22.49 -5.41 -32.65
C ALA A 17 21.72 -4.92 -31.41
N ALA A 18 21.28 -5.86 -30.56
CA ALA A 18 20.58 -5.67 -29.29
C ALA A 18 19.10 -5.27 -29.36
N ASN A 19 18.25 -6.24 -29.71
CA ASN A 19 16.95 -6.41 -29.07
C ASN A 19 16.75 -7.90 -28.75
N ASP A 20 17.62 -8.44 -27.90
CA ASP A 20 17.28 -9.58 -27.06
C ASP A 20 16.34 -9.07 -25.97
N THR A 21 15.06 -8.91 -26.31
CA THR A 21 14.00 -8.86 -25.32
C THR A 21 12.83 -9.62 -25.91
N ASP A 22 12.94 -10.93 -25.72
CA ASP A 22 11.84 -11.89 -25.72
C ASP A 22 10.58 -11.24 -25.12
N SER A 23 9.60 -11.00 -25.98
CA SER A 23 8.33 -10.42 -25.62
C SER A 23 7.24 -11.03 -26.51
N ARG A 24 7.10 -12.36 -26.53
CA ARG A 24 5.81 -12.97 -26.93
C ARG A 24 5.63 -14.45 -26.58
N SER A 25 5.21 -14.74 -25.36
CA SER A 25 4.12 -15.70 -25.04
C SER A 25 3.87 -15.62 -23.53
N GLY A 26 2.72 -15.20 -23.03
CA GLY A 26 1.41 -15.71 -23.39
C GLY A 26 0.95 -16.80 -22.43
N GLN A 27 1.16 -16.65 -21.11
CA GLN A 27 0.39 -17.27 -20.03
C GLN A 27 0.90 -16.69 -18.69
N PRO A 28 0.10 -15.94 -17.91
CA PRO A 28 0.40 -15.84 -16.49
C PRO A 28 0.16 -17.25 -15.95
N ALA A 29 1.22 -18.06 -15.85
CA ALA A 29 1.18 -19.24 -14.99
C ALA A 29 0.53 -18.77 -13.69
N ALA A 30 -0.56 -19.42 -13.29
CA ALA A 30 -1.36 -19.07 -12.13
C ALA A 30 -0.42 -18.96 -10.92
N ASN A 31 0.10 -17.76 -10.69
CA ASN A 31 1.13 -17.56 -9.70
C ASN A 31 0.37 -17.56 -8.38
N PRO A 32 0.54 -18.58 -7.52
CA PRO A 32 -0.25 -18.70 -6.30
C PRO A 32 -0.13 -17.45 -5.42
N LYS A 33 1.00 -16.73 -5.54
CA LYS A 33 1.23 -15.44 -4.88
C LYS A 33 0.34 -14.31 -5.41
N LEU A 34 0.02 -14.31 -6.71
CA LEU A 34 -0.88 -13.33 -7.32
C LEU A 34 -2.33 -13.60 -6.91
N GLN A 35 -2.75 -14.87 -6.90
CA GLN A 35 -4.09 -15.25 -6.42
C GLN A 35 -4.28 -14.90 -4.94
N GLN A 36 -3.31 -15.20 -4.09
CA GLN A 36 -3.35 -14.82 -2.67
C GLN A 36 -3.40 -13.29 -2.45
N MET A 37 -2.73 -12.53 -3.31
CA MET A 37 -2.80 -11.06 -3.27
C MET A 37 -4.18 -10.54 -3.67
N LEU A 38 -4.80 -11.12 -4.71
CA LEU A 38 -6.15 -10.79 -5.14
C LEU A 38 -7.19 -11.05 -4.03
N GLU A 39 -7.09 -12.19 -3.34
CA GLU A 39 -7.97 -12.50 -2.20
C GLU A 39 -7.85 -11.47 -1.08
N LYS A 40 -6.61 -11.08 -0.73
CA LYS A 40 -6.36 -10.04 0.28
C LYS A 40 -6.93 -8.68 -0.13
N ILE A 41 -6.80 -8.31 -1.41
CA ILE A 41 -7.36 -7.06 -1.94
C ILE A 41 -8.89 -7.08 -1.86
N GLN A 42 -9.52 -8.19 -2.27
CA GLN A 42 -10.97 -8.35 -2.21
C GLN A 42 -11.49 -8.24 -0.76
N ALA A 43 -10.81 -8.90 0.17
CA ALA A 43 -11.15 -8.82 1.59
C ALA A 43 -11.02 -7.39 2.12
N MET A 44 -9.97 -6.67 1.73
CA MET A 44 -9.77 -5.27 2.12
C MET A 44 -10.84 -4.34 1.55
N GLN A 45 -11.23 -4.53 0.28
CA GLN A 45 -12.31 -3.75 -0.34
C GLN A 45 -13.65 -3.98 0.37
N ASN A 46 -13.97 -5.24 0.69
CA ASN A 46 -15.18 -5.58 1.42
C ASN A 46 -15.21 -5.00 2.83
N CYS A 47 -14.07 -5.00 3.53
CA CYS A 47 -13.93 -4.31 4.80
C CYS A 47 -14.19 -2.81 4.63
N MET A 48 -13.47 -2.14 3.72
CA MET A 48 -13.58 -0.68 3.51
C MET A 48 -14.97 -0.20 3.10
N LYS A 49 -15.76 -1.05 2.43
CA LYS A 49 -17.14 -0.77 2.03
C LYS A 49 -18.09 -0.66 3.23
N ASN A 50 -17.88 -1.48 4.26
CA ASN A 50 -18.75 -1.55 5.43
C ASN A 50 -18.23 -0.77 6.65
N VAL A 51 -17.03 -0.19 6.53
CA VAL A 51 -16.42 0.60 7.60
C VAL A 51 -17.15 1.93 7.80
N ASP A 52 -17.59 2.17 9.03
CA ASP A 52 -18.12 3.45 9.47
C ASP A 52 -17.00 4.51 9.52
N LYS A 53 -17.05 5.46 8.58
CA LYS A 53 -16.06 6.54 8.45
C LYS A 53 -16.08 7.51 9.64
N SER A 54 -17.23 7.71 10.27
CA SER A 54 -17.36 8.58 11.44
C SER A 54 -16.72 7.94 12.66
N ALA A 55 -16.96 6.64 12.86
CA ALA A 55 -16.34 5.84 13.92
C ALA A 55 -14.82 5.76 13.75
N LEU A 56 -14.33 5.61 12.51
CA LEU A 56 -12.89 5.69 12.19
C LEU A 56 -12.26 7.03 12.59
N LYS A 57 -12.94 8.15 12.30
CA LYS A 57 -12.43 9.49 12.62
C LYS A 57 -12.41 9.74 14.13
N ALA A 58 -13.43 9.27 14.85
CA ALA A 58 -13.45 9.31 16.31
C ALA A 58 -12.31 8.46 16.89
N LEU A 59 -12.09 7.27 16.35
CA LEU A 59 -10.99 6.39 16.73
C LEU A 59 -9.61 7.03 16.50
N GLU A 60 -9.42 7.72 15.37
CA GLU A 60 -8.19 8.48 15.10
C GLU A 60 -7.93 9.55 16.18
N GLN A 61 -8.95 10.30 16.57
CA GLN A 61 -8.84 11.32 17.63
C GLN A 61 -8.49 10.69 18.98
N GLN A 62 -9.15 9.60 19.34
CA GLN A 62 -8.86 8.85 20.56
C GLN A 62 -7.43 8.31 20.59
N ALA A 63 -6.95 7.77 19.47
CA ALA A 63 -5.58 7.27 19.34
C ALA A 63 -4.53 8.39 19.48
N LYS A 64 -4.80 9.58 18.91
CA LYS A 64 -3.93 10.76 19.11
C LYS A 64 -3.86 11.17 20.57
N GLN A 65 -5.00 11.19 21.26
CA GLN A 65 -5.07 11.54 22.68
C GLN A 65 -4.30 10.53 23.54
N LEU A 66 -4.48 9.23 23.31
CA LEU A 66 -3.68 8.19 23.95
C LEU A 66 -2.19 8.39 23.72
N GLY A 67 -1.79 8.70 22.49
CA GLY A 67 -0.38 8.92 22.17
C GLY A 67 0.24 10.07 22.97
N ALA A 68 -0.52 11.14 23.21
CA ALA A 68 -0.09 12.24 24.08
C ALA A 68 -0.01 11.81 25.56
N GLU A 69 -1.03 11.10 26.05
CA GLU A 69 -1.10 10.59 27.43
C GLU A 69 0.06 9.64 27.73
N VAL A 70 0.32 8.67 26.85
CA VAL A 70 1.43 7.71 26.96
C VAL A 70 2.78 8.43 26.96
N LYS A 71 2.97 9.44 26.09
CA LYS A 71 4.19 10.25 26.08
C LYS A 71 4.39 10.99 27.39
N GLN A 72 3.33 11.58 27.96
CA GLN A 72 3.40 12.26 29.24
C GLN A 72 3.75 11.29 30.37
N LEU A 73 3.11 10.12 30.43
CA LEU A 73 3.41 9.09 31.42
C LEU A 73 4.87 8.60 31.32
N CYS A 74 5.37 8.39 30.09
CA CYS A 74 6.78 8.05 29.88
C CYS A 74 7.72 9.17 30.33
N ALA A 75 7.41 10.43 30.03
CA ALA A 75 8.23 11.58 30.43
C ALA A 75 8.26 11.77 31.96
N ALA A 76 7.19 11.36 32.65
CA ALA A 76 7.10 11.33 34.11
C ALA A 76 7.78 10.11 34.76
N GLY A 77 8.41 9.22 33.96
CA GLY A 77 9.02 7.97 34.46
C GLY A 77 8.01 6.86 34.81
N GLN A 78 6.73 7.06 34.51
CA GLN A 78 5.63 6.13 34.84
C GLN A 78 5.42 5.08 33.75
N ARG A 79 6.48 4.30 33.44
CA ARG A 79 6.46 3.28 32.36
C ARG A 79 5.30 2.29 32.49
N ASP A 80 5.07 1.75 33.68
CA ASP A 80 4.09 0.68 33.87
C ASP A 80 2.66 1.22 33.70
N ALA A 81 2.40 2.45 34.14
CA ALA A 81 1.14 3.13 33.88
C ALA A 81 0.92 3.39 32.39
N ALA A 82 1.97 3.82 31.66
CA ALA A 82 1.92 4.00 30.21
C ALA A 82 1.58 2.69 29.48
N GLN A 83 2.25 1.59 29.86
CA GLN A 83 1.98 0.27 29.29
C GLN A 83 0.57 -0.20 29.59
N GLN A 84 0.12 -0.08 30.85
CA GLN A 84 -1.22 -0.49 31.24
C GLN A 84 -2.29 0.31 30.49
N ARG A 85 -2.08 1.62 30.33
CA ARG A 85 -2.99 2.48 29.57
C ARG A 85 -3.09 2.07 28.10
N ALA A 86 -1.97 1.75 27.46
CA ALA A 86 -1.94 1.25 26.09
C ALA A 86 -2.66 -0.10 25.93
N ILE A 87 -2.47 -1.02 26.89
CA ILE A 87 -3.16 -2.33 26.87
C ILE A 87 -4.68 -2.14 27.01
N ARG A 88 -5.13 -1.32 27.96
CA ARG A 88 -6.56 -1.02 28.14
C ARG A 88 -7.18 -0.43 26.87
N PHE A 89 -6.47 0.50 26.22
CA PHE A 89 -6.92 1.06 24.96
C PHE A 89 -7.07 0.00 23.86
N GLY A 90 -6.13 -0.94 23.76
CA GLY A 90 -6.24 -2.07 22.84
C GLY A 90 -7.49 -2.92 23.09
N GLN A 91 -7.85 -3.15 24.36
CA GLN A 91 -9.07 -3.86 24.75
C GLN A 91 -10.34 -3.06 24.42
N GLU A 92 -10.33 -1.75 24.66
CA GLU A 92 -11.44 -0.83 24.33
C GLU A 92 -11.75 -0.86 22.82
N ILE A 93 -10.72 -0.88 21.96
CA ILE A 93 -10.91 -0.90 20.50
C ILE A 93 -11.29 -2.29 19.99
N ALA A 94 -10.78 -3.37 20.59
CA ALA A 94 -11.13 -4.72 20.17
C ALA A 94 -12.65 -4.98 20.26
N GLY A 95 -13.36 -4.30 21.18
CA GLY A 95 -14.82 -4.33 21.29
C GLY A 95 -15.56 -3.27 20.46
N ASN A 96 -14.86 -2.40 19.71
CA ASN A 96 -15.45 -1.30 18.97
C ASN A 96 -15.93 -1.75 17.57
N LYS A 97 -17.12 -1.29 17.16
CA LYS A 97 -17.70 -1.51 15.83
C LYS A 97 -16.89 -0.90 14.68
N ALA A 98 -15.99 0.05 14.96
CA ALA A 98 -15.07 0.54 13.94
C ALA A 98 -14.11 -0.56 13.41
N CYS A 99 -13.90 -1.63 14.19
CA CYS A 99 -12.97 -2.70 13.89
C CYS A 99 -13.63 -4.08 13.70
N ASN A 100 -14.95 -4.19 13.86
CA ASN A 100 -15.76 -5.42 13.71
C ASN A 100 -17.05 -5.13 12.93
#